data_AF-A9P015-F1
#
_entry.id   AF-A9P015-F1
#
_cell.length_a   1.000
_cell.length_b   1.000
_cell.length_c   1.000
_cell.angle_alpha   90.00
_cell.angle_beta   90.00
_cell.angle_gamma   90.00
#
_symmetry.space_group_name_H-M   'P 1'
#
loop_
_entity.id
_entity.type
_entity.pdbx_description
1 polymer ?
#
loop_
_entity_poly.entity_id
_entity_poly.type
_entity_poly.pdbx_seq_one_letter_code
_entity_poly.pdbx_strand_id
1 'polypeptide(L)'
;MILNLSFVVAVVYAFVYIMLDKKAGTLAGALCLLCWVGSNALAQSLGFSLAWKVVLVSELIFLTPGVIGHGVFEKRAPAALDNLIGVFVMEQFFVLLEVLQNFFGYEPYPGFQKAVQARVQADIKEWTVKKQEKSA
;
A
#
# COMPACT_ATOMS: atom_id res chain seq x y z
N MET A 1 -15.33 3.49 24.18
CA MET A 1 -14.73 2.66 23.11
C MET A 1 -15.86 1.77 22.59
N ILE A 2 -16.30 1.95 21.36
CA ILE A 2 -17.38 1.16 20.76
C ILE A 2 -16.84 0.66 19.45
N LEU A 3 -16.92 -0.66 19.24
CA LEU A 3 -16.65 -1.35 17.98
C LEU A 3 -17.35 -0.58 16.85
N ASN A 4 -16.60 0.27 16.16
CA ASN A 4 -17.08 1.21 15.17
C ASN A 4 -16.75 0.71 13.76
N LEU A 5 -17.28 1.38 12.74
CA LEU A 5 -17.01 1.00 11.35
C LEU A 5 -15.50 0.92 11.04
N SER A 6 -14.69 1.81 11.64
CA SER A 6 -13.23 1.79 11.47
C SER A 6 -12.57 0.55 12.07
N PHE A 7 -13.14 -0.05 13.13
CA PHE A 7 -12.65 -1.32 13.67
C PHE A 7 -12.87 -2.46 12.67
N VAL A 8 -14.08 -2.55 12.10
CA VAL A 8 -14.41 -3.59 11.11
C VAL A 8 -13.48 -3.48 9.90
N VAL A 9 -13.26 -2.26 9.41
CA VAL A 9 -12.33 -2.00 8.31
C VAL A 9 -10.91 -2.43 8.69
N ALA A 10 -10.40 -2.03 9.86
CA ALA A 10 -9.05 -2.41 10.30
C ALA A 10 -8.87 -3.93 10.42
N VAL A 11 -9.88 -4.66 10.92
CA VAL A 11 -9.86 -6.13 11.02
C VAL A 11 -9.88 -6.78 9.64
N VAL A 12 -10.68 -6.27 8.70
CA VAL A 12 -10.69 -6.78 7.32
C VAL A 12 -9.33 -6.58 6.67
N TYR A 13 -8.73 -5.40 6.78
CA TYR A 13 -7.38 -5.13 6.27
C TYR A 13 -6.33 -6.06 6.90
N ALA A 14 -6.36 -6.21 8.23
CA ALA A 14 -5.45 -7.12 8.94
C ALA A 14 -5.60 -8.57 8.44
N PHE A 15 -6.84 -9.05 8.23
CA PHE A 15 -7.07 -10.39 7.71
C PHE A 15 -6.55 -10.57 6.29
N VAL A 16 -6.80 -9.60 5.41
CA VAL A 16 -6.28 -9.61 4.04
C VAL A 16 -4.76 -9.66 4.03
N TYR A 17 -4.08 -8.85 4.85
CA TYR A 17 -2.62 -8.88 4.93
C TYR A 17 -2.08 -10.22 5.41
N ILE A 18 -2.69 -10.84 6.43
CA ILE A 18 -2.30 -12.17 6.92
C ILE A 18 -2.47 -13.25 5.83
N MET A 19 -3.50 -13.13 4.98
CA MET A 19 -3.69 -14.03 3.85
C MET A 19 -2.61 -13.88 2.77
N LEU A 20 -2.09 -12.66 2.56
CA LEU A 20 -1.03 -12.40 1.58
C LEU A 20 0.31 -13.00 2.02
N ASP A 21 0.69 -12.80 3.27
CA ASP A 21 1.88 -13.43 3.87
C ASP A 21 1.65 -13.57 5.37
N LYS A 22 1.89 -14.77 5.94
CA LYS A 22 1.62 -15.00 7.36
C LYS A 22 2.50 -14.17 8.28
N LYS A 23 3.77 -13.92 7.96
CA LYS A 23 4.70 -13.22 8.85
C LYS A 23 4.61 -11.70 8.65
N ALA A 24 4.86 -11.22 7.44
CA ALA A 24 4.74 -9.81 7.10
C ALA A 24 3.30 -9.31 7.27
N GLY A 25 2.31 -10.14 6.96
CA GLY A 25 0.91 -9.81 7.15
C GLY A 25 0.47 -9.72 8.60
N THR A 26 0.99 -10.56 9.50
CA THR A 26 0.73 -10.39 10.95
C THR A 26 1.32 -9.08 11.48
N LEU A 27 2.53 -8.70 11.02
CA LEU A 27 3.13 -7.41 11.35
C LEU A 27 2.29 -6.24 10.81
N ALA A 28 1.89 -6.31 9.54
CA ALA A 28 1.04 -5.30 8.89
C ALA A 28 -0.31 -5.16 9.63
N GLY A 29 -0.94 -6.29 9.97
CA GLY A 29 -2.19 -6.32 10.72
C GLY A 29 -2.04 -5.72 12.12
N ALA A 30 -0.96 -6.02 12.83
CA ALA A 30 -0.66 -5.42 14.13
C ALA A 30 -0.47 -3.89 14.02
N LEU A 31 0.30 -3.43 13.02
CA LEU A 31 0.48 -2.00 12.76
C LEU A 31 -0.86 -1.32 12.41
N CYS A 32 -1.70 -1.95 11.60
CA CYS A 32 -3.01 -1.43 11.23
C CYS A 32 -3.92 -1.27 12.46
N LEU A 33 -3.95 -2.26 13.35
CA LEU A 33 -4.71 -2.19 14.60
C LEU A 33 -4.16 -1.13 15.57
N LEU A 34 -2.83 -0.99 15.67
CA LEU A 34 -2.19 0.07 16.45
C LEU A 34 -2.56 1.46 15.91
N CYS A 35 -2.52 1.65 14.60
CA CYS A 35 -2.96 2.88 13.94
C CYS A 35 -4.45 3.16 14.21
N TRP A 36 -5.30 2.14 14.22
CA TRP A 36 -6.72 2.28 14.57
C TRP A 36 -6.91 2.74 16.03
N VAL A 37 -6.21 2.15 16.99
CA VAL A 37 -6.26 2.57 18.41
C VAL A 37 -5.79 4.02 18.54
N GLY A 38 -4.64 4.36 17.94
CA GLY A 38 -4.08 5.71 17.98
C GLY A 38 -5.01 6.74 17.35
N SER A 39 -5.59 6.42 16.19
CA SER A 39 -6.53 7.29 15.48
C SER A 39 -7.80 7.54 16.26
N ASN A 40 -8.35 6.51 16.92
CA ASN A 40 -9.53 6.68 17.78
C ASN A 40 -9.23 7.52 19.02
N ALA A 41 -8.08 7.29 19.68
CA ALA A 41 -7.67 8.09 20.84
C ALA A 41 -7.48 9.57 20.45
N LEU A 42 -6.83 9.81 19.32
CA LEU A 42 -6.61 11.15 18.79
C LEU A 42 -7.93 11.84 18.43
N ALA A 43 -8.84 11.14 17.73
CA ALA A 43 -10.16 11.66 17.39
C ALA A 43 -10.99 12.03 18.63
N GLN A 44 -10.90 11.24 19.70
CA GLN A 44 -11.57 11.53 20.97
C GLN A 44 -10.98 12.77 21.66
N SER A 45 -9.66 13.00 21.57
CA SER A 45 -9.03 14.18 22.16
C SER A 45 -9.26 15.49 21.40
N LEU A 46 -9.37 15.44 20.07
CA LEU A 46 -9.41 16.64 19.22
C LEU A 46 -10.84 17.13 18.92
N GLY A 47 -11.84 16.26 19.06
CA GLY A 47 -13.21 16.53 18.61
C GLY A 47 -13.34 16.59 17.09
N PHE A 48 -14.58 16.49 16.58
CA PHE A 48 -14.83 16.31 15.14
C PHE A 48 -14.23 17.44 14.27
N SER A 49 -14.41 18.70 14.67
CA SER A 49 -14.01 19.90 13.90
C SER A 49 -12.51 19.97 13.58
N LEU A 50 -11.67 19.45 14.47
CA LEU A 50 -10.22 19.42 14.27
C LEU A 50 -9.76 18.07 13.70
N ALA A 51 -10.40 16.97 14.10
CA ALA A 51 -10.08 15.63 13.61
C ALA A 51 -10.19 15.50 12.08
N TRP A 52 -11.25 16.02 11.45
CA TRP A 52 -11.39 15.91 9.98
C TRP A 52 -10.30 16.68 9.22
N LYS A 53 -9.82 17.80 9.77
CA LYS A 53 -8.71 18.57 9.17
C LYS A 53 -7.41 17.80 9.23
N VAL A 54 -7.13 17.17 10.38
CA VAL A 54 -5.94 16.33 10.55
C VAL A 54 -5.96 15.17 9.57
N VAL A 55 -7.11 14.50 9.41
CA VAL A 55 -7.28 13.40 8.44
C VAL A 55 -7.02 13.87 7.00
N LEU A 56 -7.57 15.02 6.60
CA LEU A 56 -7.34 15.53 5.25
C LEU A 56 -5.87 15.90 5.00
N VAL A 57 -5.21 16.53 5.97
CA VAL A 57 -3.80 16.89 5.85
C VAL A 57 -2.94 15.62 5.77
N SER A 58 -3.21 14.61 6.61
CA SER A 58 -2.48 13.35 6.56
C SER A 58 -2.67 12.61 5.24
N GLU A 59 -3.90 12.58 4.71
CA GLU A 59 -4.20 11.93 3.43
C GLU A 59 -3.47 12.63 2.28
N LEU A 60 -3.48 13.97 2.25
CA LEU A 60 -2.82 14.74 1.21
C LEU A 60 -1.30 14.49 1.22
N ILE A 61 -0.69 14.47 2.40
CA ILE A 61 0.75 14.20 2.55
C ILE A 61 1.08 12.77 2.07
N PHE A 62 0.26 11.79 2.42
CA PHE A 62 0.54 10.39 2.11
C PHE A 62 0.25 10.01 0.65
N LEU A 63 -0.73 10.65 0.02
CA LEU A 63 -1.10 10.41 -1.38
C LEU A 63 -0.13 11.07 -2.37
N THR A 64 0.45 12.21 -2.00
CA THR A 64 1.29 13.02 -2.90
C THR A 64 2.48 12.25 -3.50
N PRO A 65 3.25 11.46 -2.74
CA PRO A 65 4.35 10.66 -3.29
C PRO A 65 3.91 9.64 -4.35
N GLY A 66 2.78 8.94 -4.13
CA GLY A 66 2.28 7.94 -5.07
C GLY A 66 1.87 8.55 -6.41
N VAL A 67 1.19 9.70 -6.38
CA VAL A 67 0.77 10.42 -7.60
C VAL A 67 1.97 11.00 -8.35
N ILE A 68 2.94 11.59 -7.64
CA ILE A 68 4.15 12.17 -8.27
C ILE A 68 5.03 11.07 -8.85
N GLY A 69 5.23 9.96 -8.13
CA GLY A 69 6.02 8.82 -8.59
C GLY A 69 5.54 8.30 -9.94
N HIS A 70 4.26 7.92 -10.03
CA HIS A 70 3.69 7.40 -11.27
C HIS A 70 3.58 8.46 -12.39
N GLY A 71 3.18 9.69 -12.04
CA GLY A 71 2.96 10.75 -13.03
C GLY A 71 4.24 11.33 -13.62
N VAL A 72 5.24 11.61 -12.78
CA VAL A 72 6.47 12.32 -13.20
C VAL A 72 7.56 11.34 -13.64
N PHE A 73 7.79 10.27 -12.89
CA PHE A 73 8.91 9.36 -13.15
C PHE A 73 8.52 8.24 -14.12
N GLU A 74 7.34 7.66 -13.98
CA GLU A 74 6.91 6.56 -14.86
C GLU A 74 6.20 7.04 -16.13
N LYS A 75 5.77 8.31 -16.18
CA LYS A 75 4.97 8.89 -17.27
C LYS A 75 3.79 8.00 -17.66
N ARG A 76 3.23 7.28 -16.69
CA ARG A 76 2.10 6.37 -16.86
C ARG A 76 0.89 6.96 -16.16
N ALA A 77 -0.30 6.65 -16.68
CA ALA A 77 -1.51 6.87 -15.91
C ALA A 77 -1.35 6.11 -14.58
N PRO A 78 -1.73 6.71 -13.44
CA PRO A 78 -1.62 6.04 -12.16
C PRO A 78 -2.43 4.74 -12.23
N ALA A 79 -1.78 3.62 -11.92
CA ALA A 79 -2.41 2.29 -11.90
C ALA A 79 -3.65 2.23 -10.98
N ALA A 80 -3.79 3.25 -10.10
CA ALA A 80 -4.98 3.55 -9.33
C ALA A 80 -6.25 3.56 -10.20
N LEU A 81 -6.23 4.05 -11.44
CA LEU A 81 -7.46 4.13 -12.26
C LEU A 81 -7.96 2.76 -12.75
N ASP A 82 -7.07 1.78 -12.91
CA ASP A 82 -7.42 0.46 -13.47
C ASP A 82 -7.72 -0.59 -12.37
N ASN A 83 -7.14 -0.44 -11.17
CA ASN A 83 -7.33 -1.37 -10.05
C ASN A 83 -7.24 -0.67 -8.68
N LEU A 84 -8.18 0.24 -8.39
CA LEU A 84 -8.25 1.00 -7.14
C LEU A 84 -8.11 0.14 -5.87
N ILE A 85 -8.82 -0.99 -5.81
CA ILE A 85 -8.84 -1.86 -4.63
C ILE A 85 -7.49 -2.55 -4.46
N GLY A 86 -6.90 -3.02 -5.57
CA GLY A 86 -5.56 -3.60 -5.54
C GLY A 86 -4.51 -2.59 -5.11
N VAL A 87 -4.58 -1.35 -5.59
CA VAL A 87 -3.64 -0.29 -5.21
C VAL A 87 -3.79 0.04 -3.72
N PHE A 88 -5.00 0.27 -3.22
CA PHE A 88 -5.22 0.64 -1.81
C PHE A 88 -4.90 -0.44 -0.77
N VAL A 89 -4.74 -1.70 -1.16
CA VAL A 89 -4.35 -2.78 -0.26
C VAL A 89 -2.90 -3.18 -0.51
N MET A 90 -2.51 -3.32 -1.76
CA MET A 90 -1.19 -3.83 -2.12
C MET A 90 -0.12 -2.77 -2.01
N GLU A 91 -0.41 -1.48 -2.21
CA GLU A 91 0.60 -0.42 -2.16
C GLU A 91 1.22 -0.32 -0.76
N GLN A 92 0.37 -0.27 0.27
CA GLN A 92 0.77 -0.19 1.67
C GLN A 92 1.50 -1.46 2.12
N PHE A 93 1.01 -2.62 1.68
CA PHE A 93 1.65 -3.89 1.99
C PHE A 93 3.00 -4.06 1.27
N PHE A 94 3.09 -3.59 0.03
CA PHE A 94 4.30 -3.63 -0.78
C PHE A 94 5.41 -2.76 -0.18
N VAL A 95 5.08 -1.54 0.28
CA VAL A 95 6.04 -0.68 0.97
C VAL A 95 6.57 -1.36 2.23
N LEU A 96 5.72 -2.01 3.02
CA LEU A 96 6.17 -2.78 4.19
C LEU A 96 7.09 -3.94 3.79
N LEU A 97 6.74 -4.70 2.75
CA LEU A 97 7.56 -5.80 2.25
C LEU A 97 8.91 -5.30 1.75
N GLU A 98 8.96 -4.17 1.05
CA GLU A 98 10.20 -3.57 0.56
C GLU A 98 11.10 -3.12 1.72
N VAL A 99 10.53 -2.51 2.77
CA VAL A 99 11.27 -2.18 3.99
C VAL A 99 11.79 -3.45 4.67
N LEU A 100 10.95 -4.48 4.83
CA LEU A 100 11.37 -5.75 5.41
C LEU A 100 12.48 -6.43 4.60
N GLN A 101 12.42 -6.35 3.28
CA GLN A 101 13.42 -6.90 2.39
C GLN A 101 14.73 -6.10 2.46
N ASN A 102 14.67 -4.77 2.34
CA ASN A 102 15.85 -3.91 2.28
C ASN A 102 16.60 -3.83 3.63
N PHE A 103 15.88 -3.85 4.76
CA PHE A 103 16.50 -3.72 6.08
C PHE A 103 16.74 -5.07 6.77
N PHE A 104 15.88 -6.07 6.54
CA PHE A 104 15.94 -7.36 7.25
C PHE A 104 16.18 -8.55 6.34
N GLY A 105 16.31 -8.35 5.02
CA GLY A 105 16.49 -9.44 4.05
C GLY A 105 15.28 -10.39 3.98
N TYR A 106 14.10 -9.92 4.37
CA TYR A 106 12.90 -10.74 4.40
C TYR A 106 12.47 -11.15 2.98
N GLU A 107 12.22 -12.45 2.79
CA GLU A 107 11.52 -12.98 1.62
C GLU A 107 10.31 -13.82 2.07
N PRO A 108 9.12 -13.62 1.46
CA PRO A 108 7.94 -14.46 1.70
C PRO A 108 8.20 -15.96 1.49
N TYR A 109 8.95 -16.29 0.44
CA TYR A 109 9.42 -17.63 0.14
C TYR A 109 10.78 -17.58 -0.58
N PRO A 110 11.59 -18.66 -0.53
CA PRO A 110 12.93 -18.66 -1.11
C PRO A 110 12.92 -18.33 -2.60
N GLY A 111 13.67 -17.29 -2.99
CA GLY A 111 13.76 -16.87 -4.39
C GLY A 111 12.61 -15.99 -4.87
N PHE A 112 11.76 -15.50 -3.96
CA PHE A 112 10.70 -14.54 -4.26
C PHE A 112 11.23 -13.33 -5.03
N GLN A 113 12.31 -12.69 -4.55
CA GLN A 113 12.85 -11.50 -5.22
C GLN A 113 13.28 -11.81 -6.66
N LYS A 114 13.96 -12.94 -6.88
CA LYS A 114 14.41 -13.33 -8.22
C LYS A 114 13.23 -13.57 -9.16
N ALA A 115 12.18 -14.23 -8.68
CA ALA A 115 10.98 -14.48 -9.46
C ALA A 115 10.25 -13.17 -9.81
N VAL A 116 10.12 -12.25 -8.84
CA VAL A 116 9.52 -10.92 -9.06
C VAL A 116 10.34 -10.13 -10.08
N GLN A 117 11.67 -10.05 -9.92
CA GLN A 117 12.54 -9.34 -10.86
C GLN A 117 12.47 -9.91 -12.28
N ALA A 118 12.46 -11.24 -12.42
CA ALA A 118 12.32 -11.88 -13.72
C ALA A 118 11.00 -11.50 -14.41
N ARG A 119 9.91 -11.45 -13.65
CA ARG A 119 8.59 -11.07 -14.19
C ARG A 119 8.52 -9.58 -14.54
N VAL A 120 9.03 -8.70 -13.69
CA VAL A 120 9.12 -7.25 -13.98
C VAL A 120 9.92 -7.01 -15.25
N GLN A 121 11.06 -7.69 -15.44
CA GLN A 121 11.86 -7.57 -16.66
C GLN A 121 11.11 -8.07 -17.90
N ALA A 122 10.35 -9.16 -17.79
CA ALA A 122 9.52 -9.66 -18.89
C ALA A 122 8.43 -8.64 -19.27
N ASP A 123 7.73 -8.08 -18.27
CA ASP A 123 6.65 -7.11 -18.48
C ASP A 123 7.19 -5.79 -19.09
N ILE A 124 8.38 -5.33 -18.67
CA ILE A 124 9.06 -4.16 -19.27
C ILE A 124 9.39 -4.40 -20.75
N LYS A 125 9.88 -5.60 -21.10
CA LYS A 125 10.18 -5.96 -22.49
C LYS A 125 8.92 -5.96 -23.34
N GLU A 126 7.86 -6.62 -22.87
CA GLU A 126 6.58 -6.67 -23.59
C GLU A 126 6.00 -5.26 -23.80
N TRP A 127 6.02 -4.41 -22.77
CA TRP A 127 5.56 -3.04 -22.89
C TRP A 127 6.38 -2.20 -23.90
N THR A 128 7.70 -2.39 -23.92
CA THR A 128 8.59 -1.69 -24.85
C THR A 128 8.29 -2.06 -26.30
N VAL A 129 8.06 -3.35 -26.58
CA VAL A 129 7.68 -3.83 -27.92
C VAL A 129 6.33 -3.23 -28.35
N LYS A 130 5.30 -3.33 -27.51
CA LYS A 130 3.97 -2.75 -27.80
C LYS A 130 4.01 -1.24 -28.05
N LYS A 131 4.91 -0.53 -27.37
CA LYS A 131 5.08 0.92 -27.56
C LYS A 131 5.72 1.24 -28.91
N GLN A 132 6.68 0.43 -29.36
CA GLN A 132 7.31 0.57 -30.68
C GLN A 132 6.30 0.29 -31.80
N GLU A 133 5.49 -0.77 -31.68
CA GLU A 133 4.43 -1.10 -32.64
C GLU A 133 3.36 -0.01 -32.77
N LYS A 134 2.99 0.66 -31.67
CA LYS A 134 2.02 1.78 -31.70
C LYS A 134 2.60 3.09 -32.24
N SER A 135 3.92 3.21 -32.32
CA SER A 135 4.62 4.42 -32.77
C SER A 135 5.14 4.31 -34.20
N ALA A 136 4.98 3.14 -34.83
CA ALA A 136 5.28 2.84 -36.23
C ALA A 136 4.01 2.93 -37.07
#